data_AF-A0A1L9P1A8-F1
#
_entry.id   AF-A0A1L9P1A8-F1
#
_cell.length_a   1.000
_cell.length_b   1.000
_cell.length_c   1.000
_cell.angle_alpha   90.00
_cell.angle_beta   90.00
_cell.angle_gamma   90.00
#
_symmetry.space_group_name_H-M   'P 1'
#
loop_
_entity.id
_entity.type
_entity.pdbx_description
1 polymer ?
#
loop_
_entity_poly.entity_id
_entity_poly.type
_entity_poly.pdbx_seq_one_letter_code
_entity_poly.pdbx_strand_id
1 'polypeptide(L)' 'MKSLKEENAAYAENIVFIDVDWDTYGNSVMADRLKIPRRSTLVAFKGKQEIGRIVADTSKRNIKKLVDAALNAATA' A
#
# COMPACT_ATOMS: atom_id res chain seq x y z
N MET A 1 0.81 2.79 -11.47
CA MET A 1 -0.21 1.83 -10.98
C MET A 1 -0.95 1.07 -12.09
N LYS A 2 -1.33 1.69 -13.24
CA LYS A 2 -2.11 1.02 -14.31
C LYS A 2 -1.53 -0.33 -14.77
N SER A 3 -0.24 -0.37 -15.08
CA SER A 3 0.41 -1.58 -15.62
C SER A 3 0.43 -2.79 -14.66
N LEU A 4 0.39 -2.56 -13.34
CA LEU A 4 0.38 -3.65 -12.34
C LEU A 4 -1.02 -4.25 -12.15
N LYS A 5 -2.07 -3.44 -12.32
CA LYS A 5 -3.46 -3.93 -12.27
C LYS A 5 -3.83 -4.71 -13.53
N GLU A 6 -3.25 -4.35 -14.67
CA GLU A 6 -3.44 -5.06 -15.95
C GLU A 6 -2.67 -6.38 -16.01
N GLU A 7 -1.50 -6.47 -15.34
CA GLU A 7 -0.72 -7.71 -15.26
C GLU A 7 -1.38 -8.82 -14.43
N ASN A 8 -2.30 -8.47 -13.52
CA ASN A 8 -2.98 -9.46 -12.69
C ASN A 8 -4.32 -8.92 -12.18
N ALA A 9 -5.42 -9.36 -12.80
CA ALA A 9 -6.79 -9.02 -12.39
C ALA A 9 -7.04 -9.33 -10.90
N ALA A 10 -6.41 -10.39 -10.39
CA ALA A 10 -6.46 -10.78 -8.99
C ALA A 10 -6.04 -9.66 -8.02
N TYR A 11 -5.10 -8.78 -8.39
CA TYR A 11 -4.75 -7.64 -7.55
C TYR A 11 -5.89 -6.63 -7.44
N ALA A 12 -6.57 -6.32 -8.55
CA ALA A 12 -7.67 -5.37 -8.53
C ALA A 12 -8.93 -5.96 -7.88
N GLU A 13 -9.14 -7.28 -7.97
CA GLU A 13 -10.29 -7.96 -7.39
C GLU A 13 -10.14 -8.21 -5.88
N ASN A 14 -8.93 -8.52 -5.40
CA ASN A 14 -8.71 -8.88 -4.00
C ASN A 14 -8.08 -7.77 -3.15
N ILE A 15 -7.55 -6.69 -3.76
CA ILE A 15 -6.86 -5.62 -3.04
C ILE A 15 -7.54 -4.28 -3.33
N VAL A 16 -7.92 -3.58 -2.25
CA VAL A 16 -8.39 -2.20 -2.32
C VAL A 16 -7.20 -1.26 -2.26
N PHE A 17 -7.00 -0.49 -3.33
CA PHE A 17 -5.98 0.55 -3.38
C PHE A 17 -6.60 1.88 -2.96
N ILE A 18 -6.15 2.42 -1.83
CA ILE A 18 -6.55 3.75 -1.35
C ILE A 18 -5.37 4.68 -1.61
N ASP A 19 -5.60 5.67 -2.45
CA ASP A 19 -4.63 6.76 -2.67
C ASP A 19 -4.97 7.87 -1.67
N VAL A 20 -4.02 8.21 -0.81
CA VAL A 20 -4.19 9.23 0.22
C VAL A 20 -3.22 10.34 -0.06
N ASP A 21 -3.74 11.53 -0.30
CA ASP A 21 -2.94 12.74 -0.44
C ASP A 21 -2.39 13.16 0.92
N TRP A 22 -1.11 12.87 1.16
CA TRP A 22 -0.42 13.26 2.37
C TRP A 22 -0.12 14.76 2.47
N ASP A 23 -0.22 15.54 1.40
CA ASP A 23 -0.14 17.01 1.51
C ASP A 23 -1.42 17.58 2.13
N THR A 24 -2.57 16.95 1.85
CA THR A 24 -3.85 17.31 2.45
C THR A 24 -4.04 16.69 3.84
N TYR A 25 -3.62 15.43 4.03
CA TYR A 25 -3.90 14.65 5.26
C TYR A 25 -2.67 14.35 6.12
N GLY A 26 -1.51 14.95 5.84
CA GLY A 26 -0.25 14.71 6.55
C GLY A 26 -0.26 15.05 8.05
N ASN A 27 -1.17 15.95 8.47
CA ASN A 27 -1.39 16.31 9.88
C ASN A 27 -2.59 15.57 10.51
N SER A 28 -3.17 14.57 9.82
CA SER A 28 -4.29 13.82 10.35
C SER A 28 -3.83 12.79 11.39
N VAL A 29 -4.73 12.42 12.32
CA VAL A 29 -4.50 11.38 13.33
C VAL A 29 -4.01 10.07 12.70
N MET A 30 -4.39 9.78 11.46
CA MET A 30 -3.90 8.59 10.75
C MET A 30 -2.44 8.71 10.34
N ALA A 31 -1.96 9.88 9.89
CA ALA A 31 -0.55 10.10 9.56
C ALA A 31 0.34 9.94 10.81
N ASP A 32 -0.08 10.50 11.94
CA ASP A 32 0.60 10.37 13.23
C ASP A 32 0.61 8.91 13.72
N ARG A 33 -0.55 8.23 13.69
CA ARG A 33 -0.65 6.82 14.10
C ARG A 33 0.18 5.89 13.22
N LEU A 34 0.27 6.19 11.92
CA LEU A 34 1.06 5.40 10.96
C LEU A 34 2.55 5.78 10.96
N LYS A 35 2.95 6.81 11.73
CA LYS A 35 4.31 7.35 11.80
C LYS A 35 4.91 7.55 10.40
N ILE A 36 4.15 8.20 9.51
CA ILE A 36 4.57 8.44 8.12
C ILE A 36 5.65 9.55 8.16
N PRO A 37 6.95 9.24 8.02
CA PRO A 37 8.00 10.25 8.18
C PRO A 37 8.22 11.06 6.90
N ARG A 38 7.64 10.61 5.77
CA ARG A 38 7.91 11.12 4.42
C ARG A 38 6.77 10.72 3.47
N ARG A 39 6.42 11.64 2.56
CA ARG A 39 5.23 11.64 1.67
C ARG A 39 5.11 10.44 0.72
N SER A 40 6.15 9.63 0.56
CA SER A 40 6.16 8.48 -0.34
C SER A 40 6.11 7.15 0.42
N THR A 41 5.17 7.02 1.36
CA THR A 41 5.01 5.81 2.16
C THR A 41 3.80 5.01 1.68
N LEU A 42 4.02 3.74 1.34
CA LEU A 42 2.96 2.78 1.01
C LEU A 42 2.85 1.77 2.15
N VAL A 43 1.62 1.49 2.59
CA VAL A 43 1.37 0.51 3.66
C VAL A 43 0.24 -0.40 3.22
N ALA A 44 0.42 -1.71 3.39
CA ALA A 44 -0.60 -2.71 3.12
C ALA A 44 -1.13 -3.29 4.43
N PHE A 45 -2.46 -3.44 4.52
CA PHE A 45 -3.16 -3.98 5.67
C PHE A 45 -4.13 -5.09 5.25
N LYS A 46 -4.27 -6.13 6.07
CA LYS A 46 -5.38 -7.08 6.04
C LYS A 46 -6.19 -6.91 7.33
N GLY A 47 -7.38 -6.34 7.22
CA GLY A 47 -8.21 -6.02 8.39
C GLY A 47 -7.50 -5.04 9.34
N LYS A 48 -7.10 -5.52 10.53
CA LYS A 48 -6.38 -4.72 11.55
C LYS A 48 -4.86 -4.98 11.59
N GLN A 49 -4.33 -5.84 10.71
CA GLN A 49 -2.94 -6.26 10.72
C GLN A 49 -2.16 -5.61 9.56
N GLU A 50 -1.02 -4.99 9.88
CA GLU A 50 -0.06 -4.48 8.89
C GLU A 50 0.66 -5.68 8.23
N ILE A 51 0.54 -5.81 6.91
CA ILE A 51 1.24 -6.84 6.12
C ILE A 51 2.65 -6.37 5.78
N GLY A 52 2.82 -5.07 5.55
CA GLY A 52 4.11 -4.47 5.33
C GLY A 52 4.01 -3.00 4.94
N ARG A 53 5.17 -2.34 4.93
CA ARG A 53 5.30 -0.95 4.50
C ARG A 53 6.55 -0.73 3.66
N ILE A 54 6.46 0.25 2.77
CA ILE A 54 7.55 0.75 1.96
C ILE A 54 7.66 2.25 2.26
N VAL A 55 8.84 2.72 2.64
CA VAL A 55 9.06 4.13 3.04
C VAL A 55 10.02 4.81 2.06
N ALA A 56 9.48 5.75 1.28
CA ALA A 56 10.16 6.50 0.22
C ALA A 56 10.96 5.66 -0.77
N ASP A 57 10.37 4.53 -1.15
CA ASP A 57 10.91 3.68 -2.19
C ASP A 57 9.83 3.45 -3.25
N THR A 58 10.15 3.88 -4.46
CA THR A 58 9.28 3.86 -5.64
C THR A 58 9.69 2.74 -6.60
N SER A 59 10.61 1.86 -6.20
CA SER A 59 11.05 0.76 -7.05
C SER A 59 9.89 -0.19 -7.32
N LYS A 60 9.63 -0.45 -8.60
CA LYS A 60 8.60 -1.41 -9.04
C LYS A 60 8.74 -2.77 -8.35
N ARG A 61 9.98 -3.20 -8.09
CA ARG A 61 10.28 -4.47 -7.42
C ARG A 61 9.72 -4.50 -5.99
N ASN A 62 9.93 -3.46 -5.19
CA ASN A 62 9.47 -3.44 -3.81
C ASN A 62 7.96 -3.24 -3.74
N ILE A 63 7.40 -2.39 -4.62
CA ILE A 63 5.95 -2.26 -4.76
C ILE A 63 5.32 -3.61 -5.11
N LYS A 64 5.88 -4.34 -6.08
CA LYS A 64 5.39 -5.67 -6.46
C LYS A 64 5.43 -6.64 -5.27
N LYS A 65 6.54 -6.68 -4.52
CA LYS A 65 6.64 -7.53 -3.31
C LYS A 65 5.56 -7.23 -2.27
N LEU A 66 5.28 -5.95 -2.03
CA LEU A 66 4.23 -5.56 -1.08
C LEU A 66 2.83 -5.96 -1.58
N VAL A 67 2.55 -5.73 -2.86
CA VAL A 67 1.28 -6.09 -3.48
C VAL A 67 1.10 -7.62 -3.54
N ASP A 68 2.17 -8.37 -3.84
CA ASP A 68 2.18 -9.85 -3.79
C ASP A 68 1.88 -10.35 -2.37
N ALA A 69 2.51 -9.75 -1.35
CA ALA A 69 2.25 -10.10 0.05
C ALA A 69 0.81 -9.78 0.45
N ALA A 70 0.28 -8.64 0.01
CA ALA A 70 -1.12 -8.27 0.24
C ALA A 70 -2.09 -9.23 -0.47
N LEU A 71 -1.78 -9.66 -1.69
CA LEU A 71 -2.60 -10.63 -2.43
C LEU A 71 -2.61 -11.98 -1.71
N ASN A 72 -1.43 -12.49 -1.35
CA ASN A 72 -1.32 -13.75 -0.62
C ASN A 72 -2.07 -13.68 0.71
N ALA A 73 -1.96 -12.55 1.41
CA ALA A 73 -2.71 -12.32 2.62
C ALA A 73 -4.23 -12.30 2.33
N ALA A 74 -4.70 -11.68 1.25
CA ALA A 74 -6.12 -11.64 0.92
C ALA A 74 -6.71 -13.00 0.53
N THR A 75 -5.90 -13.87 -0.11
CA THR A 75 -6.33 -15.19 -0.59
C THR A 75 -6.07 -16.34 0.38
N ALA A 76 -5.28 -16.12 1.43
CA ALA A 76 -5.03 -17.08 2.53
C ALA A 76 -6.08 -16.96 3.65
#